data_AF-A0A9E5ZE69-F1
#
_entry.id   AF-A0A9E5ZE69-F1
#
_cell.length_a   1.000
_cell.length_b   1.000
_cell.length_c   1.000
_cell.angle_alpha   90.00
_cell.angle_beta   90.00
_cell.angle_gamma   90.00
#
_symmetry.space_group_name_H-M   'P 1'
#
loop_
_entity.id
_entity.type
_entity.pdbx_description
1 polymer ?
#
loop_
_entity_poly.entity_id
_entity_poly.type
_entity_poly.pdbx_seq_one_letter_code
_entity_poly.pdbx_strand_id
1 'polypeptide(L)'
;MKNVIWLVIIGYGIYYFIKKNKKETPEEIEAQRLLQEERESNERGRLIELQKERESFIKSLEDKNERFYFSYSFVSENSPLYLIHGVNNEVISESKTTLKELYAKGFCLFQADKTGKSAQMNDFNFLIHVKTT
;
A
#
# COMPACT_ATOMS: atom_id res chain seq x y z
N MET A 1 -15.01 11.77 67.05
CA MET A 1 -15.13 10.81 65.91
C MET A 1 -15.19 11.48 64.53
N LYS A 2 -15.96 12.55 64.32
CA LYS A 2 -16.11 13.21 63.00
C LYS A 2 -14.79 13.73 62.37
N ASN A 3 -13.86 14.24 63.18
CA ASN A 3 -12.59 14.81 62.68
C ASN A 3 -11.59 13.74 62.17
N VAL A 4 -11.68 12.50 62.67
CA VAL A 4 -10.81 11.39 62.24
C VAL A 4 -11.23 10.90 60.85
N ILE A 5 -12.54 10.85 60.59
CA ILE A 5 -13.09 10.45 59.28
C ILE A 5 -12.66 11.44 58.18
N TRP A 6 -12.67 12.74 58.48
CA TRP A 6 -12.23 13.78 57.54
C TRP A 6 -10.74 13.66 57.17
N LEU A 7 -9.88 13.29 58.13
CA LEU A 7 -8.44 13.08 57.87
C LEU A 7 -8.18 11.88 56.94
N VAL A 8 -8.94 10.79 57.09
CA VAL A 8 -8.83 9.63 56.21
C VAL A 8 -9.25 9.98 54.77
N ILE A 9 -10.32 10.76 54.61
CA ILE A 9 -10.79 11.22 53.29
C ILE A 9 -9.76 12.14 52.62
N ILE A 10 -9.19 13.08 53.37
CA ILE A 10 -8.12 13.96 52.85
C ILE A 10 -6.89 13.16 52.45
N GLY A 11 -6.45 12.22 53.30
CA GLY A 11 -5.29 11.36 53.00
C GLY A 11 -5.50 10.53 51.73
N TYR A 12 -6.69 9.98 51.53
CA TYR A 12 -7.05 9.25 50.33
C TYR A 12 -7.05 10.17 49.08
N GLY A 13 -7.58 11.39 49.20
CA GLY A 13 -7.55 12.39 48.14
C GLY A 13 -6.13 12.79 47.73
N ILE A 14 -5.24 13.03 48.70
CA ILE A 14 -3.83 13.37 48.45
C ILE A 14 -3.10 12.19 47.79
N TYR A 15 -3.31 10.97 48.28
CA TYR A 15 -2.73 9.76 47.67
C TYR A 15 -3.12 9.61 46.19
N TYR A 16 -4.41 9.79 45.89
CA TYR A 16 -4.91 9.68 44.53
C TYR A 16 -4.38 10.80 43.62
N PHE A 17 -4.22 12.01 44.16
CA PHE A 17 -3.65 13.15 43.45
C PHE A 17 -2.17 12.94 43.10
N ILE A 18 -1.36 12.44 44.04
CA ILE A 18 0.06 12.11 43.79
C ILE A 18 0.18 11.00 42.74
N LYS A 19 -0.66 9.95 42.83
CA LYS A 19 -0.69 8.86 41.86
C LYS A 19 -1.05 9.34 40.45
N LYS A 20 -1.98 10.30 40.33
CA LYS A 20 -2.41 10.87 39.05
C LYS A 20 -1.38 11.82 38.43
N ASN A 21 -0.56 12.48 39.25
CA ASN A 21 0.45 13.46 38.80
C ASN A 21 1.88 12.91 38.78
N LYS A 22 2.07 11.59 38.89
CA LYS A 22 3.38 10.96 38.74
C LYS A 22 3.84 11.17 37.29
N LYS A 23 4.68 12.17 37.05
CA LYS A 23 5.30 12.42 35.75
C LYS A 23 6.22 11.25 35.44
N GLU A 24 6.14 10.72 34.22
CA GLU A 24 7.08 9.71 33.72
C GLU A 24 8.50 10.22 33.90
N THR A 25 9.40 9.36 34.38
CA THR A 25 10.81 9.74 34.53
C THR A 25 11.41 10.00 33.15
N PRO A 26 12.43 10.86 33.03
CA PRO A 26 13.07 11.13 31.74
C PRO A 26 13.57 9.85 31.05
N GLU A 27 13.96 8.84 31.82
CA GLU A 27 14.37 7.51 31.36
C GLU A 27 13.20 6.68 30.78
N GLU A 28 12.00 6.74 31.37
CA GLU A 28 10.80 6.08 30.84
C GLU A 28 10.34 6.72 29.51
N ILE A 29 10.46 8.04 29.39
CA ILE A 29 10.14 8.78 28.15
C ILE A 29 11.13 8.43 27.03
N GLU A 30 12.43 8.33 27.36
CA GLU A 30 13.46 7.95 26.40
C GLU A 30 13.29 6.49 25.95
N ALA A 31 12.99 5.57 26.87
CA ALA A 31 12.67 4.18 26.55
C ALA A 31 11.44 4.06 25.63
N GLN A 32 10.38 4.85 25.85
CA GLN A 32 9.22 4.87 24.97
C GLN A 32 9.55 5.37 23.56
N ARG A 33 10.39 6.42 23.43
CA ARG A 33 10.84 6.93 22.13
C ARG A 33 11.68 5.91 21.39
N LEU A 34 12.64 5.27 22.06
CA LEU A 34 13.47 4.21 21.47
C LEU A 34 12.62 3.02 21.00
N LEU A 35 11.64 2.59 21.81
CA LEU A 35 10.69 1.54 21.41
C LEU A 35 9.84 1.94 20.21
N GLN A 36 9.43 3.21 20.12
CA GLN A 36 8.66 3.72 18.99
C GLN A 36 9.52 3.79 17.72
N GLU A 37 10.75 4.29 17.83
CA GLU A 37 11.72 4.31 16.72
C GLU A 37 12.06 2.91 16.23
N GLU A 38 12.21 1.94 17.13
CA GLU A 38 12.45 0.53 16.77
C GLU A 38 11.24 -0.07 16.05
N ARG A 39 10.02 0.21 16.51
CA ARG A 39 8.77 -0.23 15.84
C ARG A 39 8.64 0.40 14.46
N GLU A 40 8.85 1.70 14.34
CA GLU A 40 8.80 2.39 13.04
C GLU A 40 9.89 1.89 12.10
N SER A 41 11.10 1.63 12.60
CA SER A 41 12.20 1.05 11.83
C SER A 41 11.85 -0.36 11.33
N ASN A 42 11.30 -1.21 12.19
CA ASN A 42 10.86 -2.56 11.84
C ASN A 42 9.70 -2.54 10.83
N GLU A 43 8.72 -1.65 11.01
CA GLU A 43 7.61 -1.49 10.06
C GLU A 43 8.09 -0.99 8.70
N ARG A 44 8.99 0.02 8.67
CA ARG A 44 9.63 0.47 7.44
C ARG A 44 10.42 -0.64 6.76
N GLY A 45 11.15 -1.45 7.53
CA GLY A 45 11.88 -2.62 7.02
C GLY A 45 10.95 -3.61 6.32
N ARG A 46 9.82 -3.95 6.96
CA ARG A 46 8.79 -4.83 6.36
C ARG A 46 8.18 -4.24 5.09
N LEU A 47 7.89 -2.94 5.07
CA LEU A 47 7.35 -2.27 3.88
C LEU A 47 8.33 -2.32 2.71
N ILE A 48 9.63 -2.12 2.96
CA ILE A 48 10.68 -2.21 1.94
C ILE A 48 10.78 -3.64 1.41
N GLU A 49 10.67 -4.66 2.28
CA GLU A 49 10.71 -6.06 1.87
C GLU A 49 9.50 -6.41 0.99
N LEU A 50 8.29 -6.01 1.38
CA LEU A 50 7.08 -6.17 0.59
C LEU A 50 7.16 -5.46 -0.76
N GLN A 51 7.76 -4.26 -0.80
CA GLN A 51 8.01 -3.53 -2.05
C GLN A 51 8.95 -4.32 -2.97
N LYS A 52 10.07 -4.83 -2.45
CA LYS A 52 11.01 -5.65 -3.23
C LYS A 52 10.35 -6.92 -3.75
N GLU A 53 9.54 -7.58 -2.94
CA GLU A 53 8.80 -8.77 -3.36
C GLU A 53 7.84 -8.44 -4.52
N ARG A 54 7.08 -7.35 -4.40
CA ARG A 54 6.20 -6.87 -5.48
C ARG A 54 6.96 -6.48 -6.75
N GLU A 55 8.08 -5.77 -6.63
CA GLU A 55 8.92 -5.42 -7.78
C GLU A 55 9.48 -6.67 -8.47
N SER A 56 9.96 -7.64 -7.70
CA SER A 56 10.46 -8.91 -8.22
C SER A 56 9.36 -9.69 -8.95
N PHE A 57 8.14 -9.64 -8.41
CA PHE A 57 6.97 -10.26 -9.02
C PHE A 57 6.56 -9.56 -10.33
N ILE A 58 6.49 -8.22 -10.35
CA ILE A 58 6.23 -7.44 -11.57
C ILE A 58 7.27 -7.79 -12.64
N LYS A 59 8.55 -7.81 -12.27
CA LYS A 59 9.63 -8.18 -13.18
C LYS A 59 9.45 -9.59 -13.75
N SER A 60 9.03 -10.56 -12.93
CA SER A 60 8.74 -11.92 -13.39
C SER A 60 7.57 -11.99 -14.40
N LEU A 61 6.61 -11.07 -14.30
CA LEU A 61 5.53 -10.93 -15.29
C LEU A 61 6.03 -10.23 -16.55
N GLU A 62 6.96 -9.28 -16.41
CA GLU A 62 7.61 -8.66 -17.54
C GLU A 62 8.51 -9.64 -18.29
N ASP A 63 9.20 -10.58 -17.66
CA ASP A 63 10.09 -11.48 -18.41
C ASP A 63 9.35 -12.46 -19.35
N LYS A 64 8.01 -12.46 -19.35
CA LYS A 64 7.18 -13.26 -20.25
C LYS A 64 7.11 -12.67 -21.65
N ASN A 65 7.20 -13.56 -22.65
CA ASN A 65 7.04 -13.25 -24.07
C ASN A 65 5.59 -12.87 -24.42
N GLU A 66 4.63 -13.34 -23.64
CA GLU A 66 3.20 -13.07 -23.81
C GLU A 66 2.69 -12.40 -22.53
N ARG A 67 2.00 -11.27 -22.68
CA ARG A 67 1.54 -10.47 -21.55
C ARG A 67 0.14 -9.92 -21.79
N PHE A 68 -0.63 -9.87 -20.71
CA PHE A 68 -1.96 -9.28 -20.66
C PHE A 68 -1.92 -8.02 -19.80
N TYR A 69 -2.43 -6.94 -20.38
CA TYR A 69 -2.57 -5.65 -19.74
C TYR A 69 -4.02 -5.22 -19.68
N PHE A 70 -4.37 -4.49 -18.64
CA PHE A 70 -5.63 -3.80 -18.50
C PHE A 70 -5.44 -2.32 -18.82
N SER A 71 -6.39 -1.72 -19.52
CA SER A 71 -6.46 -0.28 -19.73
C SER A 71 -7.85 0.23 -19.42
N TYR A 72 -7.96 1.26 -18.59
CA TYR A 72 -9.23 1.92 -18.30
C TYR A 72 -9.75 2.77 -19.48
N SER A 73 -8.84 3.23 -20.34
CA SER A 73 -9.16 4.06 -21.50
C SER A 73 -8.08 3.91 -22.56
N PHE A 74 -8.32 3.02 -23.51
CA PHE A 74 -7.40 2.74 -24.60
C PHE A 74 -7.82 3.51 -25.86
N VAL A 75 -7.17 4.66 -26.07
CA VAL A 75 -7.46 5.62 -27.15
C VAL A 75 -6.26 5.77 -28.09
N SER A 76 -5.04 5.61 -27.57
CA SER A 76 -3.80 5.73 -28.34
C SER A 76 -2.70 4.83 -27.77
N GLU A 77 -1.57 4.73 -28.47
CA GLU A 77 -0.41 3.98 -28.00
C GLU A 77 0.19 4.51 -26.69
N ASN A 78 -0.10 5.77 -26.35
CA ASN A 78 0.31 6.40 -25.10
C ASN A 78 -0.70 6.18 -23.96
N SER A 79 -1.81 5.49 -24.22
CA SER A 79 -2.78 5.16 -23.18
C SER A 79 -2.14 4.32 -22.08
N PRO A 80 -2.50 4.56 -20.82
CA PRO A 80 -1.95 3.82 -19.69
C PRO A 80 -2.40 2.35 -19.73
N LEU A 81 -1.44 1.47 -19.54
CA LEU A 81 -1.59 0.03 -19.43
C LEU A 81 -1.08 -0.43 -18.07
N TYR A 82 -1.73 -1.45 -17.51
CA TYR A 82 -1.40 -2.03 -16.21
C TYR A 82 -1.38 -3.55 -16.32
N LEU A 83 -0.37 -4.21 -15.76
CA LEU A 83 -0.33 -5.67 -15.74
C LEU A 83 -1.49 -6.23 -14.91
N ILE A 84 -1.95 -7.41 -15.32
CA ILE A 84 -2.95 -8.18 -14.59
C ILE A 84 -2.26 -9.34 -13.89
N HIS A 85 -2.62 -9.54 -12.64
CA HIS A 85 -2.12 -10.66 -11.87
C HIS A 85 -2.88 -11.95 -12.28
N GLY A 86 -2.16 -12.94 -12.82
CA GLY A 86 -2.77 -14.11 -13.48
C GLY A 86 -3.58 -15.07 -12.57
N VAL A 87 -3.49 -14.93 -11.25
CA VAL A 87 -4.22 -15.80 -10.30
C VAL A 87 -5.50 -15.15 -9.78
N ASN A 88 -5.46 -13.89 -9.36
CA ASN A 88 -6.58 -13.17 -8.75
C ASN A 88 -7.25 -12.16 -9.70
N ASN A 89 -6.72 -12.00 -10.92
CA ASN A 89 -7.19 -11.04 -11.93
C ASN A 89 -7.21 -9.58 -11.46
N GLU A 90 -6.39 -9.25 -10.46
CA GLU A 90 -6.26 -7.87 -9.98
C GLU A 90 -5.35 -7.06 -10.90
N VAL A 91 -5.69 -5.77 -11.04
CA VAL A 91 -4.90 -4.80 -11.82
C VAL A 91 -3.80 -4.22 -10.95
N ILE A 92 -2.55 -4.38 -11.38
CA ILE A 92 -1.38 -3.89 -10.65
C ILE A 92 -1.12 -2.43 -11.05
N SER A 93 -1.63 -1.49 -10.25
CA SER A 93 -1.58 -0.04 -10.53
C SER A 93 -0.17 0.53 -10.68
N GLU A 94 0.81 -0.10 -10.03
CA GLU A 94 2.20 0.29 -9.99
C GLU A 94 2.95 -0.07 -11.28
N SER A 95 2.45 -1.04 -12.03
CA SER A 95 3.05 -1.54 -13.28
C SER A 95 2.72 -0.69 -14.51
N LYS A 96 2.46 0.60 -14.31
CA LYS A 96 2.01 1.52 -15.37
C LYS A 96 3.01 1.56 -16.53
N THR A 97 2.55 1.24 -17.73
CA THR A 97 3.32 1.34 -18.97
C THR A 97 2.44 1.82 -20.12
N THR A 98 2.97 1.88 -21.34
CA THR A 98 2.28 2.28 -22.57
C THR A 98 2.62 1.32 -23.71
N LEU A 99 1.77 1.22 -24.74
CA LEU A 99 2.11 0.41 -25.93
C LEU A 99 3.37 0.92 -26.60
N LYS A 100 3.59 2.24 -26.62
CA LYS A 100 4.79 2.84 -27.18
C LYS A 100 6.07 2.31 -26.53
N GLU A 101 6.09 2.19 -25.20
CA GLU A 101 7.20 1.60 -24.46
C GLU A 101 7.35 0.10 -24.76
N LEU A 102 6.23 -0.62 -24.86
CA LEU A 102 6.25 -2.05 -25.18
C LEU A 102 6.78 -2.30 -26.59
N TYR A 103 6.44 -1.47 -27.56
CA TYR A 103 6.98 -1.52 -28.92
C TYR A 103 8.48 -1.27 -28.95
N ALA A 104 8.97 -0.30 -28.17
CA ALA A 104 10.41 -0.08 -28.02
C ALA A 104 11.14 -1.29 -27.39
N LYS A 105 10.44 -2.08 -26.56
CA LYS A 105 10.93 -3.34 -25.99
C LYS A 105 10.78 -4.55 -26.93
N GLY A 106 10.28 -4.36 -28.16
CA GLY A 106 10.11 -5.43 -29.16
C GLY A 106 8.80 -6.21 -29.06
N PHE A 107 7.85 -5.76 -28.24
CA PHE A 107 6.50 -6.33 -28.21
C PHE A 107 5.66 -5.79 -29.35
N CYS A 108 4.64 -6.54 -29.73
CA CYS A 108 3.64 -6.14 -30.71
C CYS A 108 2.25 -6.39 -30.13
N LEU A 109 1.31 -5.49 -30.44
CA LEU A 109 -0.10 -5.68 -30.08
C LEU A 109 -0.64 -6.86 -30.88
N PHE A 110 -1.10 -7.90 -30.17
CA PHE A 110 -1.72 -9.06 -30.79
C PHE A 110 -3.24 -8.95 -30.83
N GLN A 111 -3.84 -8.55 -29.71
CA GLN A 111 -5.29 -8.46 -29.59
C GLN A 111 -5.67 -7.37 -28.56
N ALA A 112 -6.79 -6.70 -28.81
CA ALA A 112 -7.37 -5.73 -27.90
C ALA A 112 -8.86 -6.03 -27.75
N ASP A 113 -9.23 -6.59 -26.61
CA ASP A 113 -10.61 -6.94 -26.31
C ASP A 113 -11.28 -5.85 -25.51
N LYS A 114 -12.39 -5.36 -26.04
CA LYS A 114 -13.24 -4.40 -25.34
C LYS A 114 -14.06 -5.15 -24.28
N THR A 115 -13.93 -4.74 -23.03
CA THR A 115 -14.76 -5.26 -21.94
C THR A 115 -15.98 -4.34 -21.76
N GLY A 116 -17.21 -4.88 -21.80
CA GLY A 116 -18.48 -4.13 -21.59
C GLY A 116 -19.10 -4.44 -20.22
N LYS A 117 -19.95 -3.63 -19.57
CA LYS A 117 -20.90 -2.56 -19.96
C LYS A 117 -20.89 -1.41 -18.92
N SER A 118 -20.86 -0.15 -19.36
CA SER A 118 -21.60 0.93 -18.69
C SER A 118 -22.29 1.77 -19.78
N ALA A 119 -23.57 2.04 -19.59
CA ALA A 119 -24.48 2.64 -20.57
C ALA A 119 -24.27 4.15 -20.78
N GLN A 120 -23.14 4.70 -20.32
CA GLN A 120 -22.85 6.13 -20.37
C GLN A 120 -21.46 6.32 -21.00
N MET A 121 -21.44 7.06 -22.11
CA MET A 121 -20.44 7.16 -23.17
C MET A 121 -18.94 7.39 -22.85
N ASN A 122 -18.43 7.31 -21.62
CA ASN A 122 -17.14 7.96 -21.34
C ASN A 122 -15.92 7.06 -21.09
N ASP A 123 -16.03 5.82 -20.62
CA ASP A 123 -14.83 4.99 -20.34
C ASP A 123 -15.06 3.52 -20.71
N PHE A 124 -14.46 3.09 -21.82
CA PHE A 124 -14.40 1.69 -22.20
C PHE A 124 -13.11 1.08 -21.68
N ASN A 125 -13.24 0.02 -20.89
CA ASN A 125 -12.12 -0.77 -20.41
C ASN A 125 -11.66 -1.76 -21.50
N PHE A 126 -10.35 -1.97 -21.60
CA PHE A 126 -9.75 -2.85 -22.58
C PHE A 126 -8.81 -3.85 -21.92
N LEU A 127 -8.86 -5.08 -22.42
CA LEU A 127 -7.86 -6.10 -22.20
C LEU A 127 -6.93 -6.11 -23.41
N ILE A 128 -5.66 -5.81 -23.18
CA ILE A 128 -4.64 -5.66 -24.20
C ILE A 128 -3.70 -6.85 -24.11
N HIS A 129 -3.63 -7.64 -25.16
CA HIS A 129 -2.72 -8.77 -25.28
C HIS A 129 -1.57 -8.37 -26.20
N VAL A 130 -0.34 -8.42 -25.68
CA VAL A 130 0.90 -8.19 -26.43
C VAL A 130 1.78 -9.43 -26.44
N LYS A 131 2.54 -9.60 -27.52
CA LYS A 131 3.52 -10.68 -27.69
C LYS A 131 4.82 -10.17 -28.31
N THR A 132 5.96 -10.76 -27.94
CA THR A 132 7.22 -10.56 -28.65
C THR A 132 7.17 -11.31 -29.99
N THR A 133 7.74 -10.72 -31.05
CA THR A 133 7.80 -11.33 -32.39
C THR A 133 8.90 -12.38 -32.48
#